data_AF-A0A6M3XVX9-F1
#
_entry.id   AF-A0A6M3XVX9-F1
#
_cell.length_a   1.000
_cell.length_b   1.000
_cell.length_c   1.000
_cell.angle_alpha   90.00
_cell.angle_beta   90.00
_cell.angle_gamma   90.00
#
_symmetry.space_group_name_H-M   'P 1'
#
loop_
_entity.id
_entity.type
_entity.pdbx_description
1 polymer ?
#
loop_
_entity_poly.entity_id
_entity_poly.type
_entity_poly.pdbx_seq_one_letter_code
_entity_poly.pdbx_strand_id
1 'polypeptide(L)'
;MMTDESLRAMACRPWDGVWRIKRPDGFDPLLNVAQFSALQVLRSGVDLSEAEARLLQGAYYHPRSGPAQQHNLEKLTRRASQHIGERIAA
;
A
#
# COMPACT_ATOMS: atom_id res chain seq x y z
N MET A 1 11.35 16.05 5.32
CA MET A 1 11.01 14.79 6.02
C MET A 1 9.61 14.91 6.57
N MET A 2 8.75 13.93 6.35
CA MET A 2 7.38 13.92 6.85
C MET A 2 7.39 13.39 8.31
N THR A 3 6.72 14.09 9.23
CA THR A 3 6.78 13.79 10.67
C THR A 3 5.80 12.66 11.05
N ASP A 4 6.02 12.00 12.20
CA ASP A 4 5.09 11.00 12.76
C ASP A 4 3.66 11.58 12.94
N GLU A 5 3.60 12.87 13.26
CA GLU A 5 2.37 13.65 13.36
C GLU A 5 1.66 13.80 12.01
N SER A 6 2.43 13.99 10.93
CA SER A 6 1.90 14.03 9.57
C SER A 6 1.33 12.67 9.14
N LEU A 7 1.94 11.57 9.59
CA LEU A 7 1.43 10.21 9.37
C LEU A 7 0.11 9.97 10.10
N ARG A 8 0.03 10.35 11.38
CA ARG A 8 -1.21 10.28 12.14
C ARG A 8 -2.31 11.12 11.51
N ALA A 9 -1.98 12.34 11.06
CA ALA A 9 -2.93 13.21 10.39
C ALA A 9 -3.45 12.60 9.07
N MET A 10 -2.58 11.95 8.28
CA MET A 10 -3.02 11.20 7.09
C MET A 10 -3.89 9.99 7.44
N ALA A 11 -3.57 9.28 8.54
CA ALA A 11 -4.35 8.16 9.02
C ALA A 11 -5.74 8.56 9.55
N CYS A 12 -5.99 9.85 9.82
CA CYS A 12 -7.29 10.36 10.25
C CYS A 12 -8.11 11.02 9.12
N ARG A 13 -7.57 11.16 7.90
CA ARG A 13 -8.30 11.77 6.78
C ARG A 13 -9.30 10.79 6.16
N PRO A 14 -10.55 11.20 5.90
CA PRO A 14 -11.52 10.38 5.19
C PRO A 14 -10.91 9.86 3.87
N TRP A 15 -10.95 8.55 3.66
CA TRP A 15 -10.49 7.95 2.42
C TRP A 15 -11.41 8.35 1.27
N ASP A 16 -10.85 8.99 0.24
CA ASP A 16 -11.60 9.49 -0.91
C ASP A 16 -11.81 8.43 -2.00
N GLY A 17 -11.49 7.16 -1.72
CA GLY A 17 -11.61 6.06 -2.67
C GLY A 17 -10.55 6.05 -3.76
N VAL A 18 -9.68 7.05 -3.85
CA VAL A 18 -8.74 7.23 -4.96
C VAL A 18 -7.31 7.20 -4.46
N TRP A 19 -6.61 6.13 -4.81
CA TRP A 19 -5.19 6.06 -4.50
C TRP A 19 -4.37 6.93 -5.47
N ARG A 20 -3.73 7.96 -4.94
CA ARG A 20 -2.83 8.84 -5.69
C ARG A 20 -1.38 8.47 -5.35
N ILE A 21 -0.66 7.87 -6.31
CA ILE A 21 0.80 7.77 -6.24
C ILE A 21 1.38 9.17 -6.45
N LYS A 22 1.65 9.90 -5.38
CA LYS A 22 2.59 11.01 -5.47
C LYS A 22 3.86 10.58 -4.76
N ARG A 23 4.92 10.34 -5.53
CA ARG A 23 6.26 10.18 -4.95
C ARG A 23 6.63 11.50 -4.27
N PRO A 24 6.89 11.52 -2.96
CA PRO A 24 7.35 12.72 -2.29
C PRO A 24 8.74 13.10 -2.81
N ASP A 25 9.10 14.39 -2.69
CA ASP A 25 10.42 14.87 -3.07
C ASP A 25 11.51 14.17 -2.23
N GLY A 26 12.53 13.63 -2.89
CA GLY A 26 13.59 12.84 -2.25
C GLY A 26 13.25 11.37 -1.97
N PHE A 27 12.17 10.85 -2.55
CA PHE A 27 11.85 9.41 -2.50
C PHE A 27 12.88 8.60 -3.32
N ASP A 28 13.48 7.59 -2.69
CA ASP A 28 14.44 6.70 -3.35
C ASP A 28 13.76 5.99 -4.54
N PRO A 29 14.31 6.08 -5.76
CA PRO A 29 13.75 5.37 -6.91
C PRO A 29 13.75 3.84 -6.75
N LEU A 30 14.60 3.29 -5.89
CA LEU A 30 14.67 1.85 -5.63
C LEU A 30 13.68 1.45 -4.53
N LEU A 31 12.61 0.77 -4.92
CA LEU A 31 11.66 0.17 -4.00
C LEU A 31 12.25 -1.10 -3.38
N ASN A 32 12.16 -1.24 -2.07
CA ASN A 32 12.33 -2.57 -1.47
C ASN A 32 11.10 -3.46 -1.72
N VAL A 33 11.22 -4.74 -1.35
CA VAL A 33 10.19 -5.75 -1.57
C VAL A 33 8.83 -5.35 -0.99
N ALA A 34 8.79 -4.78 0.23
CA ALA A 34 7.53 -4.40 0.85
C ALA A 34 6.86 -3.22 0.13
N GLN A 35 7.65 -2.20 -0.25
CA GLN A 35 7.16 -1.06 -1.02
C GLN A 35 6.67 -1.49 -2.41
N PHE A 36 7.41 -2.39 -3.07
CA PHE A 36 7.04 -2.93 -4.36
C PHE A 36 5.74 -3.74 -4.26
N SER A 37 5.63 -4.67 -3.32
CA SER A 37 4.42 -5.47 -3.12
C SER A 37 3.21 -4.59 -2.81
N ALA A 38 3.37 -3.58 -1.96
CA ALA A 38 2.28 -2.64 -1.65
C ALA A 38 1.80 -1.90 -2.91
N LEU A 39 2.75 -1.40 -3.73
CA LEU A 39 2.44 -0.74 -5.00
C LEU A 39 1.72 -1.68 -5.99
N GLN A 40 2.12 -2.95 -6.06
CA GLN A 40 1.47 -3.94 -6.92
C GLN A 40 0.03 -4.19 -6.48
N VAL A 41 -0.22 -4.38 -5.19
CA VAL A 41 -1.58 -4.56 -4.65
C VAL A 41 -2.44 -3.34 -4.97
N LEU A 42 -1.93 -2.13 -4.75
CA LEU A 42 -2.65 -0.88 -5.02
C LEU A 42 -2.99 -0.68 -6.49
N ARG A 43 -2.24 -1.31 -7.40
CA ARG A 43 -2.47 -1.27 -8.85
C ARG A 43 -3.27 -2.46 -9.39
N SER A 44 -3.52 -3.48 -8.57
CA SER A 44 -4.15 -4.73 -9.02
C SER A 44 -5.62 -4.59 -9.40
N GLY A 45 -6.30 -3.54 -8.92
CA GLY A 45 -7.74 -3.37 -9.08
C GLY A 45 -8.58 -4.25 -8.13
N VAL A 46 -7.94 -4.90 -7.15
CA VAL A 46 -8.66 -5.59 -6.08
C VAL A 46 -9.44 -4.56 -5.24
N ASP A 47 -10.64 -4.92 -4.82
CA ASP A 47 -11.36 -4.09 -3.84
C ASP A 47 -10.59 -4.07 -2.53
N LEU A 48 -10.32 -2.86 -2.04
CA LEU A 48 -9.61 -2.60 -0.79
C LEU A 48 -10.55 -1.85 0.15
N SER A 49 -10.60 -2.31 1.41
CA SER A 49 -11.15 -1.48 2.48
C SER A 49 -10.24 -0.28 2.75
N GLU A 50 -10.78 0.76 3.38
CA GLU A 50 -10.02 1.95 3.78
C GLU A 50 -8.79 1.60 4.64
N ALA A 51 -8.93 0.65 5.58
CA ALA A 51 -7.84 0.20 6.43
C ALA A 51 -6.71 -0.47 5.65
N GLU A 52 -7.05 -1.29 4.65
CA GLU A 52 -6.08 -1.97 3.78
C GLU A 52 -5.36 -0.96 2.88
N ALA A 53 -6.10 -0.01 2.28
CA ALA A 53 -5.52 1.05 1.45
C ALA A 53 -4.52 1.91 2.26
N ARG A 54 -4.87 2.26 3.51
CA ARG A 54 -3.99 3.01 4.41
C ARG A 54 -2.76 2.21 4.83
N LEU A 55 -2.91 0.90 5.13
CA LEU A 55 -1.78 0.03 5.42
C LEU A 55 -0.79 -0.02 4.25
N LEU A 56 -1.31 -0.17 3.02
CA LEU A 56 -0.49 -0.23 1.81
C LEU A 56 0.20 1.11 1.53
N GLN A 57 -0.49 2.23 1.77
CA GLN A 57 0.11 3.57 1.68
C GLN A 57 1.23 3.74 2.71
N GLY A 58 1.00 3.31 3.95
CA GLY A 58 2.00 3.28 5.00
C GLY A 58 3.22 2.48 4.58
N ALA A 59 3.04 1.25 4.10
CA ALA A 59 4.11 0.37 3.64
C ALA A 59 4.88 0.93 2.43
N TYR A 60 4.20 1.64 1.52
CA TYR A 60 4.84 2.26 0.35
C TYR A 60 5.75 3.43 0.73
N TYR A 61 5.26 4.34 1.58
CA TYR A 61 6.05 5.51 2.00
C TYR A 61 7.03 5.21 3.14
N HIS A 62 6.73 4.23 3.99
CA HIS A 62 7.49 3.90 5.19
C HIS A 62 7.81 2.40 5.19
N PRO A 63 9.04 2.02 4.81
CA PRO A 63 9.40 0.62 4.63
C PRO A 63 9.59 -0.15 5.95
N ARG A 64 9.50 0.53 7.10
CA ARG A 64 9.59 -0.11 8.42
C ARG A 64 8.20 -0.57 8.85
N SER A 65 7.87 -1.80 8.49
CA SER A 65 6.64 -2.47 8.92
C SER A 65 6.93 -3.47 10.03
N GLY A 66 6.15 -3.45 11.11
CA GLY A 66 6.20 -4.49 12.15
C GLY A 66 5.63 -5.84 11.66
N PRO A 67 5.80 -6.94 12.42
CA PRO A 67 5.40 -8.28 11.98
C PRO A 67 3.91 -8.39 11.57
N ALA A 68 3.02 -7.72 12.30
CA ALA A 68 1.59 -7.70 11.99
C ALA A 68 1.28 -6.98 10.67
N GLN A 69 2.04 -5.93 10.32
CA GLN A 69 1.86 -5.21 9.06
C GLN A 69 2.39 -6.03 7.88
N GLN A 70 3.48 -6.77 8.07
CA GLN A 70 4.02 -7.69 7.06
C GLN A 70 3.04 -8.83 6.77
N HIS A 71 2.50 -9.49 7.80
CA HIS A 71 1.50 -10.54 7.65
C HIS A 71 0.26 -10.07 6.86
N ASN A 72 -0.22 -8.86 7.16
CA ASN A 72 -1.35 -8.29 6.42
C ASN A 72 -0.98 -7.94 4.98
N LEU A 73 0.23 -7.41 4.73
CA LEU A 73 0.73 -7.14 3.39
C LEU A 73 0.82 -8.43 2.55
N GLU A 74 1.28 -9.54 3.12
CA GLU A 74 1.34 -10.84 2.45
C GLU A 74 -0.05 -11.37 2.09
N LYS A 75 -1.02 -11.25 3.00
CA LYS A 75 -2.42 -11.62 2.73
C LYS A 75 -3.00 -10.80 1.56
N LEU A 76 -2.78 -9.48 1.58
CA LEU A 76 -3.24 -8.58 0.53
C LEU A 76 -2.57 -8.86 -0.82
N THR A 77 -1.27 -9.14 -0.80
CA THR A 77 -0.50 -9.53 -1.98
C THR A 77 -1.07 -10.81 -2.59
N ARG A 78 -1.36 -11.82 -1.78
CA ARG A 78 -1.97 -13.07 -2.24
C ARG A 78 -3.34 -12.86 -2.87
N ARG A 79 -4.20 -12.05 -2.24
CA ARG A 79 -5.53 -11.71 -2.76
C ARG A 79 -5.42 -11.00 -4.12
N ALA A 80 -4.50 -10.04 -4.24
CA ALA A 80 -4.23 -9.33 -5.48
C ALA A 80 -3.73 -10.28 -6.58
N SER A 81 -2.80 -11.20 -6.27
CA SER A 81 -2.31 -12.21 -7.22
C SER A 81 -3.42 -13.13 -7.73
N GLN A 82 -4.33 -13.57 -6.85
CA GLN A 82 -5.49 -14.38 -7.25
C GLN A 82 -6.40 -13.60 -8.20
N HIS A 83 -6.76 -12.36 -7.84
CA HIS A 83 -7.60 -11.51 -8.66
C HIS A 83 -7.00 -11.24 -10.06
N ILE A 84 -5.69 -10.98 -10.13
CA ILE A 84 -4.99 -10.81 -11.41
C ILE A 84 -5.03 -12.11 -12.22
N GLY A 85 -4.79 -13.26 -11.57
CA GLY A 85 -4.86 -14.57 -12.22
C GLY A 85 -6.23 -14.86 -12.83
N GLU A 86 -7.31 -14.59 -12.09
CA GLU A 86 -8.69 -14.71 -12.57
C GLU A 86 -8.97 -13.81 -13.78
N ARG A 87 -8.49 -12.55 -13.75
CA ARG A 87 -8.66 -11.60 -14.85
C ARG A 87 -7.89 -11.98 -16.12
N ILE A 88 -6.76 -12.67 -16.00
CA ILE A 88 -5.98 -13.14 -17.17
C ILE A 88 -6.60 -14.40 -17.77
N ALA A 89 -7.25 -15.23 -16.96
CA ALA A 89 -7.87 -16.48 -17.41
C ALA A 89 -9.27 -16.30 -18.05
N ALA A 90 -9.88 -15.12 -17.89
CA ALA A 90 -11.18 -14.74 -18.46
C ALA A 90 -11.03 -14.07 -19.85
#